data_AF-A0A377DPN4-F1
#
_entry.id   AF-A0A377DPN4-F1
#
_cell.length_a   1.000
_cell.length_b   1.000
_cell.length_c   1.000
_cell.angle_alpha   90.00
_cell.angle_beta   90.00
_cell.angle_gamma   90.00
#
_symmetry.space_group_name_H-M   'P 1'
#
loop_
_entity.id
_entity.type
_entity.pdbx_description
1 polymer ?
#
loop_
_entity_poly.entity_id
_entity_poly.type
_entity_poly.pdbx_seq_one_letter_code
_entity_poly.pdbx_strand_id
1 'polypeptide(L)' 'MNIAELVSRTQPAENERAAQLHIQITAHSPASADAANIEQAFKALCTELNAQGSINVVNYSNMMKGWS' A
#
# COMPACT_ATOMS: atom_id res chain seq x y z
N MET A 1 1.99 12.78 -1.30
CA MET A 1 1.36 11.64 -0.60
C MET A 1 1.58 11.85 0.89
N ASN A 2 0.53 11.72 1.70
CA ASN A 2 0.58 11.85 3.15
C ASN A 2 0.17 10.51 3.78
N ILE A 3 0.96 10.02 4.73
CA ILE A 3 0.66 8.77 5.44
C ILE A 3 -0.37 9.09 6.53
N ALA A 4 -1.49 8.38 6.52
CA ALA A 4 -2.54 8.47 7.52
C ALA A 4 -2.35 7.43 8.63
N GLU A 5 -1.93 6.22 8.26
CA GLU A 5 -1.67 5.13 9.19
C GLU A 5 -0.47 4.31 8.73
N LEU A 6 0.36 3.91 9.69
CA LEU A 6 1.44 2.94 9.51
C LEU A 6 1.39 1.93 10.64
N VAL A 7 1.24 0.65 10.29
CA VAL A 7 1.36 -0.47 11.22
C VAL A 7 2.55 -1.29 10.81
N SER A 8 3.41 -1.63 11.77
CA SER A 8 4.53 -2.54 11.59
C SER A 8 4.50 -3.59 12.69
N ARG A 9 4.59 -4.87 12.30
CA ARG A 9 4.61 -6.01 13.21
C ARG A 9 5.69 -6.97 12.78
N THR A 10 6.50 -7.40 13.73
CA THR A 10 7.45 -8.49 13.51
C THR A 10 6.90 -9.76 14.13
N GLN A 11 7.03 -10.86 13.40
CA GLN A 11 6.89 -12.20 13.94
C GLN A 11 8.29 -12.80 14.01
N PRO A 12 8.79 -13.13 15.21
CA PRO A 12 10.03 -13.89 15.35
C PRO A 12 9.95 -15.20 14.58
N ALA A 13 11.11 -15.77 14.27
CA ALA A 13 11.16 -17.12 13.72
C ALA A 13 10.58 -18.11 14.75
N GLU A 14 9.68 -18.98 14.30
CA GLU A 14 9.06 -19.99 15.17
C GLU A 14 8.93 -21.31 14.39
N ASN A 15 9.51 -22.37 14.96
CA ASN A 15 9.65 -23.68 14.30
C ASN A 15 10.32 -23.54 12.92
N GLU A 16 9.67 -24.02 11.86
CA GLU A 16 10.16 -23.97 10.47
C GLU A 16 9.83 -22.64 9.76
N ARG A 17 9.19 -21.68 10.42
CA ARG A 17 8.87 -20.37 9.82
C ARG A 17 9.99 -19.38 10.09
N ALA A 18 10.55 -18.82 9.01
CA ALA A 18 11.46 -17.68 9.10
C ALA A 18 10.77 -16.48 9.74
N ALA A 19 11.56 -15.58 10.34
CA ALA A 19 11.04 -14.33 10.87
C ALA A 19 10.33 -13.52 9.77
N GLN A 20 9.19 -12.93 10.11
CA GLN A 20 8.36 -12.18 9.16
C GLN A 20 8.18 -10.74 9.62
N LEU A 21 8.12 -9.83 8.64
CA LEU A 21 7.77 -8.44 8.84
C LEU A 21 6.45 -8.18 8.12
N HIS A 22 5.48 -7.64 8.84
CA HIS A 22 4.20 -7.20 8.28
C HIS A 22 4.11 -5.68 8.36
N ILE A 23 3.87 -5.03 7.23
CA ILE A 23 3.70 -3.59 7.11
C ILE A 23 2.34 -3.32 6.46
N GLN A 24 1.53 -2.46 7.09
CA GLN A 24 0.32 -1.89 6.50
C GLN A 24 0.48 -0.37 6.46
N ILE A 25 0.22 0.22 5.29
CA ILE A 25 0.30 1.67 5.09
C ILE A 25 -1.03 2.14 4.50
N THR A 26 -1.68 3.09 5.17
CA THR A 26 -2.80 3.85 4.60
C THR A 26 -2.30 5.25 4.29
N ALA A 27 -2.44 5.68 3.04
CA ALA A 27 -1.98 6.99 2.62
C ALA A 27 -3.00 7.68 1.73
N HIS A 28 -3.04 9.01 1.82
CA HIS A 28 -3.82 9.86 0.94
C HIS A 28 -2.88 10.59 -0.01
N SER A 29 -3.28 10.72 -1.27
CA SER A 29 -2.60 11.59 -2.23
C SER A 29 -3.61 12.59 -2.79
N PRO A 30 -3.19 13.82 -3.11
CA PRO A 30 -4.00 14.71 -3.94
C PRO A 30 -4.36 13.98 -5.24
N ALA A 31 -5.58 14.22 -5.76
CA ALA A 31 -6.21 13.47 -6.84
C ALA A 31 -5.45 13.40 -8.19
N SER A 32 -4.28 14.05 -8.29
CA SER A 32 -3.40 14.09 -9.45
C SER A 32 -2.31 13.02 -9.47
N ALA A 33 -2.17 12.19 -8.43
CA ALA A 33 -1.20 11.10 -8.46
C ALA A 33 -1.75 9.91 -9.27
N ASP A 34 -1.05 9.55 -10.36
CA ASP A 34 -1.38 8.38 -11.18
C ASP A 34 -1.38 7.10 -10.33
N ALA A 35 -2.57 6.55 -10.08
CA ALA A 35 -2.77 5.31 -9.35
C ALA A 35 -1.91 4.16 -9.93
N ALA A 36 -1.77 4.12 -11.26
CA ALA A 36 -0.98 3.12 -11.97
C ALA A 36 0.51 3.13 -11.56
N ASN A 37 1.09 4.31 -11.34
CA ASN A 37 2.50 4.43 -10.95
C ASN A 37 2.74 3.86 -9.54
N ILE A 38 1.78 4.02 -8.63
CA ILE A 38 1.87 3.51 -7.26
C ILE A 38 1.70 1.99 -7.24
N GLU A 39 0.74 1.44 -7.99
CA GLU A 39 0.57 -0.01 -8.09
C GLU A 39 1.79 -0.71 -8.68
N GLN A 40 2.41 -0.12 -9.71
CA GLN A 40 3.62 -0.66 -10.31
C GLN A 40 4.80 -0.61 -9.33
N ALA A 41 5.01 0.52 -8.66
CA ALA A 41 6.06 0.65 -7.65
C ALA A 41 5.86 -0.33 -6.49
N PHE A 42 4.62 -0.55 -6.05
CA PHE A 42 4.28 -1.53 -5.02
C PHE A 42 4.64 -2.95 -5.44
N LYS A 43 4.28 -3.36 -6.67
CA LYS A 43 4.61 -4.70 -7.19
C LYS A 43 6.12 -4.89 -7.30
N ALA A 44 6.85 -3.89 -7.78
CA ALA A 44 8.31 -3.93 -7.85
C ALA A 44 8.95 -4.11 -6.46
N LEU A 45 8.45 -3.38 -5.46
CA LEU A 45 8.91 -3.51 -4.07
C LEU A 45 8.64 -4.93 -3.52
N CYS A 46 7.45 -5.49 -3.77
CA CYS A 46 7.16 -6.87 -3.36
C CYS A 46 8.11 -7.88 -4.01
N THR A 47 8.46 -7.71 -5.29
CA THR A 47 9.45 -8.57 -5.96
C THR A 47 10.85 -8.40 -5.37
N GLU A 48 11.30 -7.17 -5.17
CA GLU A 48 12.64 -6.88 -4.63
C GLU A 48 12.84 -7.48 -3.24
N LEU A 49 11.81 -7.40 -2.40
CA LEU A 49 11.84 -7.92 -1.04
C LEU A 49 11.48 -9.41 -0.94
N ASN A 50 11.20 -10.08 -2.08
CA ASN A 50 10.60 -11.42 -2.12
C ASN A 50 9.40 -11.55 -1.15
N ALA A 51 8.56 -10.52 -1.15
CA ALA A 51 7.43 -10.36 -0.24
C ALA A 51 6.11 -10.61 -0.97
N GLN A 52 5.12 -11.03 -0.19
CA GLN A 52 3.73 -11.09 -0.63
C GLN A 52 3.00 -9.82 -0.19
N GLY A 53 2.14 -9.27 -1.04
CA GLY A 53 1.44 -8.03 -0.72
C GLY A 53 0.26 -7.75 -1.64
N SER A 54 -0.64 -6.89 -1.16
CA SER A 54 -1.72 -6.32 -1.94
C SER A 54 -1.80 -4.81 -1.70
N ILE A 55 -2.30 -4.10 -2.71
CA ILE A 55 -2.56 -2.66 -2.66
C ILE A 55 -3.94 -2.40 -3.22
N ASN A 56 -4.66 -1.45 -2.62
CA ASN A 56 -5.95 -0.98 -3.10
C ASN A 56 -5.90 0.55 -3.22
N VAL A 57 -6.01 1.07 -4.45
CA VAL A 57 -6.00 2.51 -4.70
C VAL A 57 -7.44 2.98 -4.95
N VAL A 58 -7.95 3.86 -4.09
CA VAL A 58 -9.30 4.43 -4.20
C VAL A 58 -9.22 5.85 -4.75
N ASN A 59 -9.86 6.10 -5.90
CA ASN A 59 -9.90 7.42 -6.53
C ASN A 59 -11.29 8.07 -6.37
N TYR A 60 -11.36 9.20 -5.65
CA TYR A 60 -12.61 9.91 -5.35
C TYR A 60 -13.01 10.98 -6.40
N SER A 61 -12.37 11.01 -7.57
CA SER A 61 -12.53 12.08 -8.58
C SER A 61 -13.92 12.17 -9.24
N ASN A 62 -14.85 11.25 -8.99
CA ASN A 62 -16.17 11.24 -9.65
C ASN A 62 -17.37 11.67 -8.79
N MET A 63 -17.20 12.02 -7.51
CA MET A 63 -18.37 12.27 -6.63
C MET A 63 -18.91 13.71 -6.66
N MET A 64 -18.17 14.69 -7.21
CA MET A 64 -18.59 16.11 -7.22
C MET A 64 -19.20 16.61 -8.54
N LYS A 65 -19.33 15.77 -9.58
CA LYS A 65 -19.95 16.18 -10.85
C LYS A 65 -21.49 16.10 -10.88
N GLY A 66 -22.12 15.64 -9.81
CA GLY A 66 -23.58 15.48 -9.74
C GLY A 66 -24.34 16.67 -9.13
N TRP A 67 -23.63 17.64 -8.53
CA TRP A 67 -24.19 18.75 -7.75
C TRP A 67 -23.69 20.12 -8.26
N SER A 68 -23.53 20.27 -9.57
CA SER A 68 -23.18 21.54 -10.23
C SER A 68 -24.13 21.86 -11.37
#